data_AF-A0AB34PWA0-F1
#
_entry.id   AF-A0AB34PWA0-F1
#
_cell.length_a   1.000
_cell.length_b   1.000
_cell.length_c   1.000
_cell.angle_alpha   90.00
_cell.angle_beta   90.00
_cell.angle_gamma   90.00
#
_symmetry.space_group_name_H-M   'P 1'
#
loop_
_entity.id
_entity.type
_entity.pdbx_description
1 polymer ?
#
loop_
_entity_poly.entity_id
_entity_poly.type
_entity_poly.pdbx_seq_one_letter_code
_entity_poly.pdbx_strand_id
1 'polypeptide(L)'
;MIGRIITGLAVGMLSVLCPLFISEVSPKHLRGTLVYCFQLMITLGIFLGYCTSYGTKKYSDSRQWRIPLGLCFAWALCLLGGMVRMPESPRYLVGKDRIDDAKISLAKTNKVSPEDPALYRELQLIQAGVERERLAGKASWGALITGKPRILERVIVGGMLQSLQQLTGDNYFFYYSTTIFKSVGLN
;
A
#
# COMPACT_ATOMS: atom_id res chain seq x y z
N MET A 1 -23.67 3.43 -8.72
CA MET A 1 -23.35 2.65 -7.51
C MET A 1 -22.35 1.54 -7.77
N ILE A 2 -22.55 0.69 -8.78
CA ILE A 2 -21.63 -0.43 -9.12
C ILE A 2 -20.18 0.04 -9.31
N GLY A 3 -19.95 1.14 -10.05
CA GLY A 3 -18.60 1.68 -10.23
C GLY A 3 -17.91 2.07 -8.92
N ARG A 4 -18.65 2.57 -7.91
CA ARG A 4 -18.06 2.91 -6.61
C ARG A 4 -17.67 1.67 -5.81
N ILE A 5 -18.42 0.58 -5.94
CA ILE A 5 -18.11 -0.69 -5.28
C ILE A 5 -16.84 -1.29 -5.89
N ILE A 6 -16.74 -1.31 -7.22
CA ILE A 6 -15.58 -1.83 -7.93
C ILE A 6 -14.33 -1.01 -7.61
N THR A 7 -14.42 0.33 -7.69
CA THR A 7 -13.29 1.21 -7.33
C THR A 7 -12.93 1.06 -5.85
N GLY A 8 -13.91 0.94 -4.95
CA GLY A 8 -13.65 0.73 -3.52
C GLY A 8 -12.92 -0.59 -3.24
N LEU A 9 -13.34 -1.69 -3.87
CA LEU A 9 -12.64 -2.97 -3.79
C LEU A 9 -11.22 -2.88 -4.36
N ALA A 10 -11.06 -2.27 -5.53
CA ALA A 10 -9.74 -2.11 -6.16
C ALA A 10 -8.78 -1.31 -5.27
N VAL A 11 -9.23 -0.18 -4.72
CA VAL A 11 -8.44 0.66 -3.82
C VAL A 11 -8.12 -0.08 -2.51
N GLY A 12 -9.07 -0.87 -1.97
CA GLY A 12 -8.84 -1.69 -0.78
C GLY A 12 -7.83 -2.82 -0.99
N MET A 13 -7.82 -3.46 -2.16
CA MET A 13 -6.79 -4.43 -2.51
C MET A 13 -5.44 -3.75 -2.68
N LEU A 14 -5.41 -2.60 -3.36
CA LEU A 14 -4.17 -1.85 -3.58
C LEU A 14 -3.56 -1.33 -2.27
N SER A 15 -4.39 -0.90 -1.31
CA SER A 15 -3.90 -0.41 -0.01
C SER A 15 -3.28 -1.48 0.87
N VAL A 16 -3.58 -2.76 0.63
CA VAL A 16 -2.92 -3.90 1.27
C VAL A 16 -1.69 -4.35 0.47
N LEU A 17 -1.83 -4.46 -0.85
CA LEU A 17 -0.78 -4.99 -1.72
C LEU A 17 0.41 -4.04 -1.86
N CYS A 18 0.20 -2.73 -1.97
CA CYS A 18 1.30 -1.76 -2.11
C CYS A 18 2.27 -1.76 -0.91
N PRO A 19 1.82 -1.54 0.34
CA PRO A 19 2.74 -1.56 1.48
C PRO A 19 3.35 -2.94 1.71
N LEU A 20 2.62 -4.03 1.40
CA LEU A 20 3.18 -5.38 1.43
C LEU A 20 4.34 -5.51 0.44
N PHE A 21 4.12 -5.16 -0.82
CA PHE A 21 5.13 -5.19 -1.86
C PHE A 21 6.35 -4.33 -1.49
N ILE A 22 6.11 -3.10 -1.02
CA ILE A 22 7.18 -2.22 -0.52
C ILE A 22 7.94 -2.94 0.61
N SER A 23 7.25 -3.56 1.56
CA SER A 23 7.92 -4.25 2.67
C SER A 23 8.78 -5.43 2.24
N GLU A 24 8.41 -6.13 1.17
CA GLU A 24 9.13 -7.28 0.63
C GLU A 24 10.34 -6.90 -0.21
N VAL A 25 10.26 -5.78 -0.92
CA VAL A 25 11.30 -5.31 -1.85
C VAL A 25 12.29 -4.37 -1.14
N SER A 26 11.87 -3.72 -0.05
CA SER A 26 12.70 -2.74 0.65
C SER A 26 13.76 -3.38 1.56
N PRO A 27 15.00 -2.84 1.56
CA PRO A 27 16.03 -3.25 2.50
C PRO A 27 15.62 -2.90 3.93
N LYS A 28 16.04 -3.73 4.90
CA LYS A 28 15.59 -3.69 6.30
C LYS A 28 15.70 -2.31 6.97
N HIS A 29 16.68 -1.51 6.58
CA HIS A 29 16.96 -0.20 7.17
C HIS A 29 16.09 0.95 6.59
N LEU A 30 15.58 0.83 5.36
CA LEU A 30 14.74 1.86 4.70
C LEU A 30 13.26 1.51 4.64
N ARG A 31 12.89 0.28 5.03
CA ARG A 31 11.51 -0.20 4.95
C ARG A 31 10.52 0.75 5.62
N GLY A 32 10.84 1.22 6.82
CA GLY A 32 9.98 2.17 7.54
C GLY A 32 9.77 3.46 6.74
N THR A 33 10.85 4.07 6.28
CA THR A 33 10.81 5.30 5.46
C THR A 33 9.97 5.13 4.20
N LEU A 34 10.12 4.01 3.49
CA LEU A 34 9.38 3.76 2.25
C LEU A 34 7.88 3.55 2.50
N VAL A 35 7.50 2.92 3.62
CA VAL A 35 6.09 2.83 4.03
C VAL A 35 5.51 4.21 4.38
N TYR A 36 6.27 5.07 5.07
CA TYR A 36 5.84 6.45 5.32
C TYR A 36 5.73 7.28 4.04
N CYS A 37 6.63 7.09 3.07
CA CYS A 37 6.52 7.74 1.77
C CYS A 37 5.24 7.33 1.03
N PHE A 38 4.81 6.07 1.13
CA PHE A 38 3.54 5.62 0.56
C PHE A 38 2.35 6.37 1.19
N GLN A 39 2.33 6.50 2.53
CA GLN A 39 1.30 7.26 3.22
C GLN A 39 1.31 8.75 2.81
N LEU A 40 2.50 9.34 2.68
CA LEU A 40 2.66 10.73 2.21
C LEU A 40 2.09 10.92 0.80
N MET A 41 2.33 9.97 -0.11
CA MET A 41 1.74 9.99 -1.46
C MET A 41 0.21 9.90 -1.43
N ILE A 42 -0.38 9.10 -0.53
CA ILE A 42 -1.84 9.05 -0.35
C ILE A 42 -2.37 10.43 0.05
N THR A 43 -1.76 11.05 1.06
CA THR A 43 -2.18 12.38 1.54
C THR A 43 -2.02 13.45 0.46
N LEU A 44 -0.92 13.42 -0.31
CA LEU A 44 -0.73 14.32 -1.45
C LEU A 44 -1.78 14.09 -2.56
N GLY A 45 -2.13 12.83 -2.84
CA GLY A 45 -3.18 12.50 -3.80
C GLY A 45 -4.54 13.08 -3.39
N ILE A 46 -4.89 12.96 -2.11
CA ILE A 46 -6.10 13.56 -1.53
C ILE A 46 -6.04 15.09 -1.64
N PHE A 47 -4.91 15.71 -1.30
CA PHE A 47 -4.69 17.15 -1.41
C PHE A 47 -4.87 17.66 -2.84
N LEU A 48 -4.23 17.01 -3.83
CA LEU A 48 -4.40 17.34 -5.24
C LEU A 48 -5.85 17.16 -5.71
N GLY A 49 -6.55 16.15 -5.18
CA GLY A 49 -7.97 15.94 -5.41
C GLY A 49 -8.84 17.11 -4.91
N TYR A 50 -8.54 17.64 -3.72
CA TYR A 50 -9.20 18.85 -3.20
C TYR A 50 -8.84 20.09 -4.02
N CYS A 51 -7.57 20.30 -4.39
CA CYS A 51 -7.15 21.41 -5.25
C CYS A 51 -7.87 21.38 -6.60
N THR A 52 -7.97 20.20 -7.22
CA THR A 52 -8.70 20.03 -8.49
C THR A 52 -10.18 20.32 -8.28
N SER A 53 -10.80 19.79 -7.23
CA SER A 53 -12.22 20.03 -6.92
C SER A 53 -12.51 21.52 -6.67
N TYR A 54 -11.61 22.22 -5.98
CA TYR A 54 -11.70 23.67 -5.76
C TYR A 54 -11.53 24.45 -7.07
N GLY A 55 -10.55 24.09 -7.90
CA GLY A 55 -10.35 24.71 -9.22
C GLY A 55 -11.52 24.48 -10.18
N THR A 56 -12.22 23.35 -10.04
CA THR A 56 -13.39 23.03 -10.87
C THR A 56 -14.70 23.65 -10.34
N LYS A 57 -14.71 24.26 -9.13
CA LYS A 57 -15.87 24.94 -8.52
C LYS A 57 -16.39 26.11 -9.36
N LYS A 58 -15.54 26.69 -10.24
CA LYS A 58 -15.93 27.76 -11.18
C LYS A 58 -16.83 27.30 -12.33
N TYR A 59 -16.89 25.99 -12.62
CA TYR A 59 -17.68 25.46 -13.72
C TYR A 59 -18.99 24.86 -13.18
N SER A 60 -20.13 25.49 -13.46
CA SER A 60 -21.48 25.01 -13.09
C SER A 60 -22.04 23.90 -13.99
N ASP A 61 -21.20 23.30 -14.84
CA ASP A 61 -21.57 22.37 -15.90
C ASP A 61 -21.11 20.92 -15.57
N SER A 62 -21.52 19.93 -16.37
CA SER A 62 -21.14 18.49 -16.27
C SER A 62 -19.63 18.23 -16.25
N ARG A 63 -18.81 19.24 -16.57
CA ARG A 63 -17.34 19.21 -16.50
C ARG A 63 -16.83 19.17 -15.06
N GLN A 64 -17.62 19.64 -14.08
CA GLN A 64 -17.22 19.71 -12.66
C GLN A 64 -16.86 18.34 -12.06
N TRP A 65 -17.59 17.29 -12.42
CA TRP A 65 -17.34 15.93 -11.90
C TRP A 65 -16.50 15.08 -12.86
N ARG A 66 -16.49 15.40 -14.16
CA ARG A 66 -15.73 14.65 -15.17
C ARG A 66 -14.23 14.95 -15.13
N ILE A 67 -13.83 16.18 -14.82
CA ILE A 67 -12.41 16.57 -14.78
C ILE A 67 -11.66 15.85 -13.64
N PRO A 68 -12.14 15.84 -12.38
CA PRO A 68 -11.50 15.08 -11.32
C PRO A 68 -11.46 13.57 -11.62
N LEU A 69 -12.53 13.05 -12.22
CA LEU A 69 -12.66 11.64 -12.55
C LEU A 69 -11.71 11.24 -13.70
N GLY A 70 -11.54 12.10 -14.71
CA GLY A 70 -10.54 11.94 -15.77
C GLY A 70 -9.10 12.02 -15.25
N LEU A 71 -8.83 12.88 -14.26
CA LEU A 71 -7.53 12.94 -13.61
C LEU A 71 -7.21 11.64 -12.84
N CYS A 72 -8.20 11.06 -12.14
CA CYS A 72 -8.04 9.74 -11.52
C CYS A 72 -7.68 8.66 -12.55
N PHE A 73 -8.32 8.66 -13.72
CA PHE A 73 -7.97 7.74 -14.80
C PHE A 73 -6.56 7.97 -15.36
N ALA A 74 -6.13 9.24 -15.49
CA ALA A 74 -4.78 9.55 -15.93
C ALA A 74 -3.72 9.01 -14.95
N TRP A 75 -3.93 9.16 -13.64
CA TRP A 75 -3.06 8.58 -12.62
C TRP A 75 -3.08 7.05 -12.63
N ALA A 76 -4.25 6.43 -12.83
CA ALA A 76 -4.36 4.98 -12.95
C ALA A 76 -3.59 4.44 -14.17
N LEU A 77 -3.64 5.13 -15.32
CA LEU A 77 -2.87 4.78 -16.51
C LEU A 77 -1.36 4.95 -16.29
N CYS A 78 -0.94 6.02 -15.61
CA CYS A 78 0.45 6.22 -15.22
C CYS A 78 0.95 5.07 -14.34
N LEU A 79 0.15 4.64 -13.36
CA LEU A 79 0.46 3.50 -12.50
C LEU A 79 0.55 2.19 -13.30
N LEU A 80 -0.38 1.94 -14.22
CA LEU A 80 -0.33 0.77 -15.12
C LEU A 80 0.95 0.76 -15.95
N GLY A 81 1.35 1.91 -16.51
CA GLY A 81 2.62 2.05 -17.23
C GLY A 81 3.83 1.76 -16.33
N GLY A 82 3.81 2.24 -15.08
CA GLY A 82 4.84 1.98 -14.09
C GLY A 82 4.96 0.49 -13.72
N MET A 83 3.83 -0.21 -13.58
CA MET A 83 3.80 -1.63 -13.25
C MET A 83 4.46 -2.51 -14.32
N VAL A 84 4.36 -2.15 -15.61
CA VAL A 84 5.03 -2.90 -16.70
C VAL A 84 6.55 -2.91 -16.55
N ARG A 85 7.13 -1.87 -15.91
CA ARG A 85 8.58 -1.75 -15.71
C ARG A 85 9.05 -2.31 -14.37
N MET A 86 8.14 -2.66 -13.47
CA MET A 86 8.45 -3.03 -12.08
C MET A 86 8.95 -4.48 -12.00
N PRO A 87 10.08 -4.75 -11.32
CA PRO A 87 10.52 -6.12 -11.09
C PRO A 87 9.60 -6.84 -10.09
N GLU A 88 9.39 -8.15 -10.27
CA GLU A 88 8.57 -8.95 -9.36
C GLU A 88 9.19 -9.05 -7.96
N SER A 89 8.36 -9.21 -6.92
CA SER A 89 8.84 -9.33 -5.53
C SER A 89 9.81 -10.52 -5.39
N PRO A 90 11.03 -10.32 -4.85
CA PRO A 90 11.99 -11.40 -4.62
C PRO A 90 11.43 -12.51 -3.72
N ARG A 91 10.55 -12.16 -2.77
CA ARG A 91 9.90 -13.13 -1.88
C ARG A 91 8.88 -14.00 -2.62
N TYR A 92 8.13 -13.41 -3.55
CA TYR A 92 7.21 -14.15 -4.42
C TYR A 92 7.96 -15.15 -5.32
N LEU A 93 9.08 -14.72 -5.90
CA LEU A 93 9.92 -15.58 -6.76
C LEU A 93 10.54 -16.74 -5.98
N VAL A 94 11.03 -16.49 -4.75
CA VAL A 94 11.52 -17.54 -3.85
C VAL A 94 10.40 -18.53 -3.48
N GLY A 95 9.17 -18.04 -3.24
CA GLY A 95 8.01 -18.89 -2.97
C GLY A 95 7.58 -19.78 -4.15
N LYS A 96 8.03 -19.47 -5.37
CA LYS A 96 7.82 -20.29 -6.58
C LYS A 96 9.05 -21.13 -6.96
N ASP A 97 10.01 -21.30 -6.04
CA ASP A 97 11.27 -22.00 -6.26
C ASP A 97 12.15 -21.39 -7.38
N ARG A 98 11.90 -20.13 -7.80
CA ARG A 98 12.65 -19.39 -8.84
C ARG A 98 13.75 -18.52 -8.21
N ILE A 99 14.77 -19.16 -7.66
CA ILE A 99 15.82 -18.49 -6.88
C ILE A 99 16.70 -17.56 -7.75
N ASP A 100 17.00 -17.95 -8.98
CA ASP A 100 17.85 -17.15 -9.88
C ASP A 100 17.16 -15.84 -10.29
N ASP A 101 15.86 -15.90 -10.57
CA ASP A 101 15.07 -14.70 -10.87
C ASP A 101 14.92 -13.80 -9.64
N ALA A 102 14.79 -14.39 -8.45
CA ALA A 102 14.76 -13.63 -7.20
C ALA A 102 16.07 -12.85 -6.97
N LYS A 103 17.21 -13.47 -7.29
CA LYS A 103 18.53 -12.85 -7.24
C LYS A 103 18.64 -11.68 -8.22
N ILE A 104 18.16 -11.85 -9.46
CA ILE A 104 18.14 -10.79 -10.48
C ILE A 104 17.22 -9.63 -10.06
N SER A 105 16.05 -9.94 -9.50
CA SER A 105 15.11 -8.91 -9.02
C SER A 105 15.67 -8.11 -7.84
N LEU A 106 16.30 -8.81 -6.88
CA LEU A 106 16.93 -8.18 -5.72
C LEU A 106 18.12 -7.29 -6.14
N ALA A 107 18.93 -7.75 -7.11
CA ALA A 107 20.03 -6.99 -7.67
C ALA A 107 19.55 -5.71 -8.37
N LYS A 108 18.46 -5.79 -9.16
CA LYS A 108 17.84 -4.64 -9.82
C LYS A 108 17.27 -3.63 -8.81
N THR A 109 16.64 -4.12 -7.75
CA THR A 109 16.05 -3.27 -6.71
C THR A 109 17.11 -2.52 -5.91
N ASN A 110 18.13 -3.24 -5.42
CA ASN A 110 19.20 -2.67 -4.60
C ASN A 110 20.27 -1.94 -5.44
N LYS A 111 20.16 -1.94 -6.79
CA LYS A 111 21.13 -1.38 -7.75
C LYS A 111 22.58 -1.84 -7.50
N VAL A 112 22.75 -3.09 -7.08
CA VAL A 112 24.06 -3.71 -6.82
C VAL A 112 24.27 -4.88 -7.78
N SER A 113 25.55 -5.26 -7.96
CA SER A 113 25.90 -6.43 -8.76
C SER A 113 25.19 -7.68 -8.21
N PRO A 114 24.72 -8.59 -9.08
CA PRO A 114 24.15 -9.88 -8.66
C PRO A 114 25.08 -10.71 -7.76
N GLU A 115 26.38 -10.44 -7.76
CA GLU A 115 27.41 -11.21 -7.06
C GLU A 115 27.81 -10.63 -5.70
N ASP A 116 27.16 -9.54 -5.24
CA ASP A 116 27.48 -8.93 -3.96
C ASP A 116 27.19 -9.90 -2.77
N PRO A 117 28.15 -10.15 -1.87
CA PRO A 117 27.95 -10.96 -0.67
C PRO A 117 26.78 -10.49 0.21
N ALA A 118 26.49 -9.19 0.23
CA ALA A 118 25.34 -8.64 0.97
C ALA A 118 24.00 -9.10 0.40
N LEU A 119 23.91 -9.21 -0.94
CA LEU A 119 22.74 -9.68 -1.67
C LEU A 119 22.49 -11.16 -1.38
N TYR A 120 23.54 -11.98 -1.37
CA TYR A 120 23.45 -13.40 -1.03
C TYR A 120 22.90 -13.62 0.39
N ARG A 121 23.36 -12.81 1.35
CA ARG A 121 22.88 -12.89 2.73
C ARG A 121 21.40 -12.50 2.83
N GLU A 122 20.96 -11.50 2.09
CA GLU A 122 19.55 -11.10 2.04
C GLU A 122 18.68 -12.17 1.37
N LEU A 123 19.14 -12.77 0.27
CA LEU A 123 18.46 -13.89 -0.40
C LEU A 123 18.32 -15.10 0.53
N GLN A 124 19.37 -15.48 1.26
CA GLN A 124 19.33 -16.57 2.24
C GLN A 124 18.34 -16.29 3.37
N LEU A 125 18.25 -15.04 3.85
CA LEU A 125 17.27 -14.65 4.86
C LEU A 125 15.84 -14.77 4.33
N ILE A 126 15.60 -14.40 3.07
CA ILE A 126 14.29 -14.54 2.43
C ILE A 126 13.94 -16.02 2.26
N GLN A 127 14.86 -16.85 1.78
CA GLN A 127 14.68 -18.31 1.66
C GLN A 127 14.37 -18.96 3.01
N ALA A 128 15.14 -18.65 4.05
CA ALA A 128 14.89 -19.17 5.39
C ALA A 128 13.53 -18.71 5.95
N GLY A 129 13.07 -17.51 5.58
CA GLY A 129 11.74 -17.02 5.94
C GLY A 129 10.60 -17.78 5.24
N VAL A 130 10.72 -17.97 3.92
CA VAL A 130 9.74 -18.71 3.11
C VAL A 130 9.69 -20.18 3.51
N GLU A 131 10.83 -20.81 3.77
CA GLU A 131 10.87 -22.21 4.21
C GLU A 131 10.24 -22.38 5.60
N ARG A 132 10.46 -21.43 6.52
CA ARG A 132 9.75 -21.41 7.81
C ARG A 132 8.24 -21.28 7.63
N GLU A 133 7.76 -20.46 6.70
CA GLU A 133 6.33 -20.36 6.39
C GLU A 133 5.78 -21.64 5.76
N ARG A 134 6.55 -22.29 4.89
CA ARG A 134 6.21 -23.59 4.28
C ARG A 134 6.09 -24.68 5.35
N LEU A 135 7.02 -24.74 6.28
CA LEU A 135 7.03 -25.67 7.41
C LEU A 135 5.91 -25.39 8.44
N ALA A 136 5.53 -24.12 8.62
CA ALA A 136 4.43 -23.71 9.49
C ALA A 136 3.04 -24.03 8.91
N GLY A 137 2.94 -24.38 7.62
CA GLY A 137 1.71 -24.76 6.95
C GLY A 137 0.78 -23.58 6.62
N LYS A 138 -0.43 -23.88 6.14
CA LYS A 138 -1.44 -22.85 5.84
C LYS A 138 -2.00 -22.30 7.15
N ALA A 139 -1.71 -21.03 7.44
CA ALA A 139 -2.31 -20.32 8.56
C ALA A 139 -3.85 -20.34 8.44
N SER A 140 -4.51 -21.06 9.36
CA SER A 140 -5.97 -21.07 9.46
C SER A 140 -6.44 -19.88 10.29
N TRP A 141 -7.66 -19.38 10.05
CA TRP A 141 -8.29 -18.35 10.88
C TRP A 141 -8.33 -18.73 12.37
N GLY A 142 -8.39 -20.03 12.69
CA GLY A 142 -8.29 -20.52 14.08
C GLY A 142 -6.89 -20.39 14.69
N ALA A 143 -5.83 -20.38 13.88
CA ALA A 143 -4.46 -20.17 14.34
C ALA A 143 -4.19 -18.71 14.77
N LEU A 144 -5.05 -17.76 14.39
CA LEU A 144 -4.98 -16.39 14.90
C LEU A 144 -5.34 -16.31 16.40
N ILE A 145 -6.19 -17.23 16.88
CA ILE A 145 -6.65 -17.28 18.26
C ILE A 145 -5.78 -18.25 19.09
N THR A 146 -5.42 -19.40 18.53
CA THR A 146 -4.74 -20.49 19.27
C THR A 146 -3.23 -20.58 18.96
N GLY A 147 -2.70 -19.76 18.05
CA GLY A 147 -1.33 -19.86 17.57
C GLY A 147 -0.27 -19.42 18.58
N LYS A 148 0.75 -20.27 18.74
CA LYS A 148 1.97 -19.99 19.54
C LYS A 148 3.06 -19.37 18.66
N PRO A 149 3.85 -18.39 19.14
CA PRO A 149 3.69 -17.63 20.39
C PRO A 149 2.95 -16.29 20.15
N ARG A 150 1.91 -16.04 20.96
CA ARG A 150 1.24 -14.73 21.14
C ARG A 150 0.70 -14.07 19.87
N ILE A 151 0.15 -14.85 18.94
CA ILE A 151 -0.50 -14.28 17.75
C ILE A 151 -1.75 -13.47 18.14
N LEU A 152 -2.51 -13.93 19.14
CA LEU A 152 -3.69 -13.23 19.67
C LEU A 152 -3.35 -11.81 20.15
N GLU A 153 -2.30 -11.64 20.96
CA GLU A 153 -1.89 -10.32 21.45
C GLU A 153 -1.51 -9.38 20.29
N ARG A 154 -0.83 -9.91 19.25
CA ARG A 154 -0.49 -9.12 18.05
C ARG A 154 -1.74 -8.70 17.27
N VAL A 155 -2.72 -9.59 17.13
CA VAL A 155 -3.99 -9.29 16.46
C VAL A 155 -4.79 -8.26 17.25
N ILE A 156 -4.85 -8.39 18.59
CA ILE A 156 -5.54 -7.43 19.46
C ILE A 156 -4.85 -6.06 19.39
N VAL A 157 -3.53 -6.00 19.53
CA VAL A 157 -2.78 -4.75 19.46
C VAL A 157 -2.93 -4.12 18.08
N GLY A 158 -2.82 -4.90 16.99
CA GLY A 158 -3.05 -4.40 15.63
C GLY A 158 -4.48 -3.88 15.43
N GLY A 159 -5.48 -4.64 15.89
CA GLY A 159 -6.89 -4.26 15.78
C GLY A 159 -7.22 -3.01 16.60
N MET A 160 -6.69 -2.89 17.82
CA MET A 160 -6.84 -1.70 18.65
C MET A 160 -6.14 -0.50 18.03
N LEU A 161 -4.91 -0.66 17.52
CA LEU A 161 -4.17 0.41 16.87
C LEU A 161 -4.92 0.94 15.65
N GLN A 162 -5.48 0.05 14.82
CA GLN A 162 -6.27 0.46 13.66
C GLN A 162 -7.61 1.10 14.04
N SER A 163 -8.26 0.62 15.11
CA SER A 163 -9.49 1.23 15.64
C SER A 163 -9.23 2.62 16.19
N LEU A 164 -8.16 2.78 16.98
CA LEU A 164 -7.73 4.07 17.52
C LEU A 164 -7.35 5.04 16.41
N GLN A 165 -6.66 4.57 15.36
CA GLN A 165 -6.37 5.39 14.17
C GLN A 165 -7.66 5.95 13.58
N GLN A 166 -8.71 5.15 13.41
CA GLN A 166 -9.99 5.66 12.88
C GLN A 166 -10.74 6.57 13.86
N LEU A 167 -10.65 6.29 15.16
CA LEU A 167 -11.28 7.10 16.22
C LEU A 167 -10.65 8.49 16.37
N THR A 168 -9.44 8.73 15.84
CA THR A 168 -8.87 10.09 15.75
C THR A 168 -9.75 11.05 14.94
N GLY A 169 -10.70 10.54 14.15
CA GLY A 169 -11.67 11.35 13.42
C GLY A 169 -11.13 11.91 12.10
N ASP A 170 -9.99 11.40 11.60
CA ASP A 170 -9.39 11.86 10.35
C ASP A 170 -10.36 11.75 9.16
N ASN A 171 -11.03 10.60 9.02
CA ASN A 171 -12.06 10.41 8.00
C ASN A 171 -13.24 11.38 8.16
N TYR A 172 -13.67 11.68 9.40
CA TYR A 172 -14.73 12.65 9.64
C TYR A 172 -14.31 14.05 9.18
N PHE A 173 -13.08 14.46 9.46
CA PHE A 173 -12.53 15.72 8.99
C PHE A 173 -12.47 15.79 7.46
N PHE A 174 -12.05 14.73 6.78
CA PHE A 174 -12.03 14.71 5.31
C PHE A 174 -13.42 14.89 4.68
N TYR A 175 -14.45 14.21 5.22
CA TYR A 175 -15.80 14.32 4.64
C TYR A 175 -16.52 15.62 5.01
N TYR A 176 -16.32 16.13 6.22
CA TYR A 176 -17.11 17.23 6.77
C TYR A 176 -16.34 18.53 6.96
N SER A 177 -15.04 18.60 6.67
CA SER A 177 -14.23 19.82 6.77
C SER A 177 -14.92 21.00 6.08
N THR A 178 -15.34 20.85 4.81
CA THR A 178 -16.01 21.92 4.06
C THR A 178 -17.33 22.36 4.68
N THR A 179 -18.07 21.43 5.29
CA THR A 179 -19.34 21.72 5.97
C THR A 179 -19.10 22.43 7.29
N ILE A 180 -18.08 22.02 8.04
CA ILE A 180 -17.68 22.65 9.30
C ILE A 180 -17.16 24.07 9.06
N PHE A 181 -16.25 24.26 8.10
CA PHE A 181 -15.73 25.59 7.76
C PHE A 181 -16.85 26.54 7.32
N LYS A 182 -17.80 26.04 6.52
CA LYS A 182 -18.98 26.81 6.12
C LYS A 182 -19.90 27.15 7.30
N SER A 183 -20.09 26.22 8.25
CA SER A 183 -20.87 26.46 9.47
C SER A 183 -20.20 27.42 10.45
N VAL A 184 -18.87 27.52 10.42
CA VAL A 184 -18.08 28.46 11.23
C VAL A 184 -17.96 29.85 10.55
N GLY A 185 -18.55 30.02 9.36
CA GLY A 185 -18.61 31.31 8.65
C GLY A 185 -17.40 31.62 7.76
N LEU A 186 -16.50 30.66 7.55
CA LEU A 186 -15.40 30.76 6.58
C LEU A 186 -15.86 30.14 5.25
N ASN A 187 -16.04 30.98 4.23
CA ASN A 187 -16.50 30.59 2.88
C ASN A 187 -15.38 30.00 1.99
#